data_AF-A0A3L8PE85-F1
#
_entry.id   AF-A0A3L8PE85-F1
#
_cell.length_a   1.000
_cell.length_b   1.000
_cell.length_c   1.000
_cell.angle_alpha   90.00
_cell.angle_beta   90.00
_cell.angle_gamma   90.00
#
_symmetry.space_group_name_H-M   'P 1'
#
loop_
_entity.id
_entity.type
_entity.pdbx_description
1 polymer ?
#
loop_
_entity_poly.entity_id
_entity_poly.type
_entity_poly.pdbx_seq_one_letter_code
_entity_poly.pdbx_strand_id
1 'polypeptide(L)'
;ESTYPGQDGGFEPVAVADGLDRYAGLRGAEIAGVTGFPCLSFEPETGRPEPTPTLDRVQAAAKAMREAGIDPVVSLPSHTSVSSIPEIARLGGAFGEPGHALTGTTPQHAVDMDLREVPALVYVSEIAQLGTAPSVFGGGFYHRGHARHVIVATPRGRRRAVLHKAPAASIDYYRRFTWVDDGPEATIGDTAVMALRTQIFVTRSRVAVVSGVGTGRPQLDGIYDPVGRRVA
;
A
#
# COMPACT_ATOMS: atom_id res chain seq x y z
N GLU A 1 -16.64 -7.14 -12.58
CA GLU A 1 -15.20 -7.03 -12.89
C GLU A 1 -14.43 -6.84 -11.58
N SER A 2 -13.39 -7.64 -11.33
CA SER A 2 -12.60 -7.60 -10.08
C SER A 2 -11.26 -6.87 -10.23
N THR A 3 -11.06 -6.15 -11.33
CA THR A 3 -9.82 -5.39 -11.59
C THR A 3 -9.98 -3.96 -11.09
N TYR A 4 -8.90 -3.40 -10.52
CA TYR A 4 -8.87 -1.96 -10.25
C TYR A 4 -8.72 -1.22 -11.59
N PRO A 5 -9.45 -0.12 -11.83
CA PRO A 5 -9.30 0.65 -13.07
C PRO A 5 -7.85 1.02 -13.35
N GLY A 6 -7.39 0.77 -14.59
CA GLY A 6 -6.00 0.98 -15.01
C GLY A 6 -5.08 -0.22 -14.77
N GLN A 7 -5.62 -1.38 -14.43
CA GLN A 7 -4.89 -2.65 -14.32
C GLN A 7 -5.37 -3.71 -15.32
N ASP A 8 -6.13 -3.28 -16.34
CA ASP A 8 -6.62 -4.15 -17.39
C ASP A 8 -5.44 -4.58 -18.29
N GLY A 9 -5.22 -5.89 -18.41
CA GLY A 9 -4.12 -6.45 -19.17
C GLY A 9 -4.00 -7.97 -19.03
N GLY A 10 -3.13 -8.56 -19.84
CA GLY A 10 -2.88 -10.01 -19.87
C GLY A 10 -3.67 -10.74 -20.95
N PHE A 11 -3.72 -12.07 -20.83
CA PHE A 11 -4.45 -12.97 -21.73
C PHE A 11 -5.67 -13.53 -21.01
N GLU A 12 -6.80 -13.58 -21.70
CA GLU A 12 -7.95 -14.36 -21.23
C GLU A 12 -7.55 -15.85 -21.15
N PRO A 13 -8.04 -16.63 -20.16
CA PRO A 13 -7.65 -18.02 -19.99
C PRO A 13 -7.80 -18.87 -21.26
N VAL A 14 -8.84 -18.59 -22.06
CA VAL A 14 -9.11 -19.29 -23.33
C VAL A 14 -8.07 -19.01 -24.41
N ALA A 15 -7.34 -17.90 -24.32
CA ALA A 15 -6.33 -17.48 -25.29
C ALA A 15 -4.90 -17.88 -24.88
N VAL A 16 -4.73 -18.52 -23.71
CA VAL A 16 -3.40 -18.87 -23.19
C VAL A 16 -2.70 -19.88 -24.11
N ALA A 17 -3.38 -20.93 -24.55
CA ALA A 17 -2.79 -21.94 -25.43
C ALA A 17 -2.24 -21.32 -26.73
N ASP A 18 -3.05 -20.51 -27.43
CA ASP A 18 -2.62 -19.78 -28.63
C ASP A 18 -1.42 -18.86 -28.35
N GLY A 19 -1.40 -18.24 -27.16
CA GLY A 19 -0.28 -17.43 -26.70
C GLY A 19 1.00 -18.26 -26.55
N LEU A 20 0.93 -19.43 -25.91
CA LEU A 20 2.07 -20.33 -25.74
C LEU A 20 2.63 -20.75 -27.11
N ASP A 21 1.77 -21.18 -28.04
CA ASP A 21 2.18 -21.59 -29.38
C ASP A 21 2.85 -20.46 -30.16
N ARG A 22 2.29 -19.25 -30.08
CA ARG A 22 2.87 -18.06 -30.73
C ARG A 22 4.29 -17.75 -30.24
N TYR A 23 4.59 -18.05 -28.99
CA TYR A 23 5.86 -17.70 -28.36
C TYR A 23 6.82 -18.89 -28.16
N ALA A 24 6.42 -20.11 -28.52
CA ALA A 24 7.21 -21.34 -28.36
C ALA A 24 8.60 -21.32 -29.07
N GLY A 25 8.79 -20.43 -30.05
CA GLY A 25 10.05 -20.30 -30.81
C GLY A 25 10.85 -19.01 -30.51
N LEU A 26 10.47 -18.24 -29.49
CA LEU A 26 11.06 -16.93 -29.25
C LEU A 26 12.49 -17.06 -28.71
N ARG A 27 13.49 -16.78 -29.55
CA ARG A 27 14.90 -16.87 -29.14
C ARG A 27 15.24 -15.81 -28.10
N GLY A 28 15.85 -16.24 -26.99
CA GLY A 28 16.31 -15.35 -25.92
C GLY A 28 15.29 -15.08 -24.82
N ALA A 29 14.14 -15.76 -24.82
CA ALA A 29 13.16 -15.72 -23.75
C ALA A 29 12.58 -17.13 -23.50
N GLU A 30 12.06 -17.34 -22.29
CA GLU A 30 11.38 -18.56 -21.87
C GLU A 30 10.08 -18.19 -21.17
N ILE A 31 9.00 -18.95 -21.43
CA ILE A 31 7.74 -18.78 -20.72
C ILE A 31 7.83 -19.54 -19.40
N ALA A 32 8.23 -18.84 -18.35
CA ALA A 32 8.50 -19.45 -17.05
C ALA A 32 7.25 -19.68 -16.18
N GLY A 33 6.16 -18.95 -16.40
CA GLY A 33 5.05 -18.99 -15.46
C GLY A 33 3.91 -18.02 -15.74
N VAL A 34 3.07 -17.86 -14.72
CA VAL A 34 1.85 -17.04 -14.78
C VAL A 34 1.68 -16.21 -13.50
N THR A 35 1.07 -15.04 -13.66
CA THR A 35 0.70 -14.15 -12.57
C THR A 35 -0.63 -13.46 -12.88
N GLY A 36 -1.22 -12.83 -11.87
CA GLY A 36 -2.38 -11.96 -12.00
C GLY A 36 -2.44 -11.00 -10.82
N PHE A 37 -3.27 -9.96 -10.90
CA PHE A 37 -3.43 -9.03 -9.78
C PHE A 37 -4.86 -8.47 -9.72
N PRO A 38 -5.43 -8.28 -8.51
CA PRO A 38 -4.96 -8.80 -7.22
C PRO A 38 -5.36 -10.28 -7.04
N CYS A 39 -4.46 -11.19 -6.62
CA CYS A 39 -4.85 -12.58 -6.33
C CYS A 39 -5.52 -12.75 -4.96
N LEU A 40 -5.14 -11.90 -3.99
CA LEU A 40 -5.77 -11.77 -2.69
C LEU A 40 -6.22 -10.33 -2.44
N SER A 41 -7.35 -10.15 -1.77
CA SER A 41 -7.84 -8.84 -1.32
C SER A 41 -8.32 -8.91 0.12
N PHE A 42 -8.12 -7.85 0.89
CA PHE A 42 -8.70 -7.76 2.24
C PHE A 42 -10.22 -7.74 2.18
N GLU A 43 -10.85 -8.64 2.93
CA GLU A 43 -12.29 -8.72 3.14
C GLU A 43 -12.64 -8.10 4.50
N PRO A 44 -13.34 -6.95 4.54
CA PRO A 44 -13.71 -6.29 5.78
C PRO A 44 -14.55 -7.13 6.74
N GLU A 45 -15.42 -8.02 6.23
CA GLU A 45 -16.30 -8.83 7.08
C GLU A 45 -15.52 -9.88 7.87
N THR A 46 -14.54 -10.52 7.24
CA THR A 46 -13.72 -11.56 7.87
C THR A 46 -12.44 -11.01 8.49
N GLY A 47 -12.08 -9.77 8.17
CA GLY A 47 -10.91 -9.08 8.72
C GLY A 47 -9.59 -9.66 8.20
N ARG A 48 -9.58 -10.36 7.07
CA ARG A 48 -8.39 -11.05 6.52
C ARG A 48 -8.31 -10.96 5.00
N PRO A 49 -7.13 -11.18 4.39
CA PRO A 49 -7.01 -11.38 2.95
C PRO A 49 -7.71 -12.66 2.50
N GLU A 50 -8.49 -12.57 1.42
CA GLU A 50 -9.18 -13.71 0.80
C GLU A 50 -8.93 -13.76 -0.71
N PRO A 51 -9.03 -14.95 -1.34
CA PRO A 51 -8.97 -15.12 -2.80
C PRO A 51 -9.92 -14.22 -3.56
N THR A 52 -9.46 -13.71 -4.70
CA THR A 52 -10.31 -12.98 -5.65
C THR A 52 -10.64 -13.85 -6.88
N PRO A 53 -11.62 -13.47 -7.70
CA PRO A 53 -11.86 -14.13 -9.00
C PRO A 53 -10.66 -14.10 -9.96
N THR A 54 -9.67 -13.23 -9.74
CA THR A 54 -8.42 -13.23 -10.50
C THR A 54 -7.61 -14.50 -10.25
N LEU A 55 -7.67 -15.08 -9.04
CA LEU A 55 -6.98 -16.33 -8.72
C LEU A 55 -7.46 -17.47 -9.63
N ASP A 56 -8.78 -17.63 -9.81
CA ASP A 56 -9.35 -18.69 -10.65
C ASP A 56 -8.84 -18.59 -12.09
N ARG A 57 -8.69 -17.37 -12.61
CA ARG A 57 -8.14 -17.09 -13.94
C ARG A 57 -6.66 -17.47 -14.03
N VAL A 58 -5.87 -17.14 -13.01
CA VAL A 58 -4.45 -17.56 -12.92
C VAL A 58 -4.32 -19.08 -12.87
N GLN A 59 -5.18 -19.76 -12.10
CA GLN A 59 -5.17 -21.22 -12.00
C GLN A 59 -5.59 -21.89 -13.32
N ALA A 60 -6.58 -21.32 -14.02
CA ALA A 60 -6.97 -21.80 -15.36
C ALA A 60 -5.83 -21.64 -16.37
N ALA A 61 -5.14 -20.49 -16.37
CA ALA A 61 -3.96 -20.27 -17.20
C ALA A 61 -2.81 -21.22 -16.86
N ALA A 62 -2.52 -21.44 -15.56
CA ALA A 62 -1.53 -22.41 -15.12
C ALA A 62 -1.86 -23.84 -15.57
N LYS A 63 -3.14 -24.22 -15.57
CA LYS A 63 -3.60 -25.51 -16.10
C LYS A 63 -3.34 -25.63 -17.60
N ALA A 64 -3.66 -24.60 -18.38
CA ALA A 64 -3.39 -24.59 -19.82
C ALA A 64 -1.89 -24.71 -20.13
N MET A 65 -1.02 -24.06 -19.34
CA MET A 65 0.43 -24.23 -19.45
C MET A 65 0.88 -25.66 -19.21
N ARG A 66 0.35 -26.31 -18.17
CA ARG A 66 0.65 -27.73 -17.87
C ARG A 66 0.18 -28.68 -18.97
N GLU A 67 -0.98 -28.41 -19.55
CA GLU A 67 -1.50 -29.17 -20.70
C GLU A 67 -0.63 -29.02 -21.96
N ALA A 68 0.04 -27.87 -22.11
CA ALA A 68 1.06 -27.64 -23.14
C ALA A 68 2.45 -28.20 -22.77
N GLY A 69 2.59 -28.91 -21.65
CA GLY A 69 3.85 -29.51 -21.20
C GLY A 69 4.81 -28.56 -20.50
N ILE A 70 4.35 -27.37 -20.09
CA ILE A 70 5.13 -26.39 -19.32
C ILE A 70 4.70 -26.46 -17.85
N ASP A 71 5.61 -26.69 -16.92
CA ASP A 71 5.31 -26.57 -15.48
C ASP A 71 5.51 -25.11 -15.01
N PRO A 72 4.43 -24.35 -14.77
CA PRO A 72 4.55 -22.91 -14.58
C PRO A 72 4.91 -22.55 -13.14
N VAL A 73 5.80 -21.56 -13.01
CA VAL A 73 5.92 -20.78 -11.78
C VAL A 73 4.65 -19.94 -11.59
N VAL A 74 3.94 -20.13 -10.47
CA VAL A 74 2.72 -19.38 -10.15
C VAL A 74 3.04 -18.27 -9.15
N SER A 75 2.96 -17.00 -9.57
CA SER A 75 3.05 -15.83 -8.67
C SER A 75 1.65 -15.35 -8.30
N LEU A 76 1.37 -15.22 -7.00
CA LEU A 76 0.08 -14.77 -6.47
C LEU A 76 0.24 -13.47 -5.65
N PRO A 77 0.45 -12.32 -6.32
CA PRO A 77 0.66 -11.05 -5.65
C PRO A 77 -0.64 -10.42 -5.12
N SER A 78 -0.48 -9.27 -4.46
CA SER A 78 -1.46 -8.58 -3.62
C SER A 78 -1.58 -9.17 -2.22
N HIS A 79 -1.56 -8.30 -1.22
CA HIS A 79 -1.72 -8.67 0.18
C HIS A 79 -0.73 -9.72 0.72
N THR A 80 0.42 -9.90 0.08
CA THR A 80 1.50 -10.74 0.62
C THR A 80 2.05 -10.14 1.91
N SER A 81 1.91 -10.88 3.00
CA SER A 81 2.35 -10.61 4.38
C SER A 81 2.66 -11.93 5.07
N VAL A 82 3.27 -11.88 6.26
CA VAL A 82 3.53 -13.08 7.09
C VAL A 82 2.24 -13.88 7.31
N SER A 83 1.11 -13.20 7.52
CA SER A 83 -0.20 -13.81 7.72
C SER A 83 -0.76 -14.52 6.48
N SER A 84 -0.42 -14.08 5.27
CA SER A 84 -1.01 -14.62 4.03
C SER A 84 -0.09 -15.58 3.27
N ILE A 85 1.21 -15.63 3.58
CA ILE A 85 2.15 -16.57 2.96
C ILE A 85 1.69 -18.04 3.05
N PRO A 86 1.18 -18.55 4.20
CA PRO A 86 0.66 -19.92 4.26
C PRO A 86 -0.52 -20.17 3.31
N GLU A 87 -1.39 -19.17 3.14
CA GLU A 87 -2.53 -19.26 2.24
C GLU A 87 -2.09 -19.21 0.77
N ILE A 88 -1.12 -18.35 0.42
CA ILE A 88 -0.50 -18.31 -0.93
C ILE A 88 0.05 -19.70 -1.30
N ALA A 89 0.79 -20.34 -0.39
CA ALA A 89 1.32 -21.68 -0.60
C ALA A 89 0.19 -22.72 -0.76
N ARG A 90 -0.86 -22.66 0.08
CA ARG A 90 -2.03 -23.55 0.01
C ARG A 90 -2.77 -23.42 -1.33
N LEU A 91 -2.80 -22.22 -1.91
CA LEU A 91 -3.45 -21.93 -3.19
C LEU A 91 -2.57 -22.28 -4.42
N GLY A 92 -1.38 -22.84 -4.19
CA GLY A 92 -0.45 -23.27 -5.23
C GLY A 92 0.47 -22.17 -5.74
N GLY A 93 0.57 -21.04 -5.02
CA GLY A 93 1.54 -19.98 -5.33
C GLY A 93 2.95 -20.36 -4.90
N ALA A 94 3.90 -20.25 -5.82
CA ALA A 94 5.33 -20.36 -5.53
C ALA A 94 5.90 -19.05 -4.98
N PHE A 95 5.31 -17.91 -5.36
CA PHE A 95 5.75 -16.58 -4.97
C PHE A 95 4.61 -15.70 -4.47
N GLY A 96 4.94 -14.85 -3.49
CA GLY A 96 4.20 -13.65 -3.16
C GLY A 96 5.14 -12.43 -3.23
N GLU A 97 4.58 -11.23 -3.29
CA GLU A 97 5.33 -9.99 -3.54
C GLU A 97 5.00 -8.95 -2.46
N PRO A 98 5.67 -9.00 -1.28
CA PRO A 98 5.34 -8.13 -0.15
C PRO A 98 5.72 -6.67 -0.43
N GLY A 99 4.72 -5.79 -0.40
CA GLY A 99 4.89 -4.33 -0.48
C GLY A 99 4.56 -3.66 0.85
N HIS A 100 3.29 -3.32 1.07
CA HIS A 100 2.82 -2.69 2.31
C HIS A 100 3.16 -3.47 3.59
N ALA A 101 3.31 -4.79 3.51
CA ALA A 101 3.75 -5.62 4.65
C ALA A 101 5.14 -5.20 5.18
N LEU A 102 6.05 -4.76 4.31
CA LEU A 102 7.39 -4.28 4.72
C LEU A 102 7.34 -3.09 5.67
N THR A 103 6.22 -2.36 5.70
CA THR A 103 6.01 -1.21 6.60
C THR A 103 4.84 -1.42 7.56
N GLY A 104 4.26 -2.64 7.64
CA GLY A 104 3.09 -2.93 8.47
C GLY A 104 1.87 -2.07 8.13
N THR A 105 1.69 -1.69 6.86
CA THR A 105 0.63 -0.77 6.40
C THR A 105 -0.41 -1.44 5.49
N THR A 106 -0.62 -2.76 5.65
CA THR A 106 -1.72 -3.44 4.96
C THR A 106 -3.06 -3.13 5.66
N PRO A 107 -4.19 -3.19 4.95
CA PRO A 107 -5.52 -3.09 5.57
C PRO A 107 -5.75 -4.01 6.78
N GLN A 108 -5.14 -5.19 6.82
CA GLN A 108 -5.27 -6.11 7.96
C GLN A 108 -4.68 -5.52 9.26
N HIS A 109 -3.58 -4.77 9.17
CA HIS A 109 -2.96 -4.09 10.32
C HIS A 109 -3.83 -2.98 10.92
N ALA A 110 -4.93 -2.59 10.24
CA ALA A 110 -5.89 -1.65 10.80
C ALA A 110 -6.92 -2.30 11.73
N VAL A 111 -7.03 -3.64 11.71
CA VAL A 111 -8.04 -4.40 12.48
C VAL A 111 -7.45 -5.53 13.33
N ASP A 112 -6.22 -5.95 13.03
CA ASP A 112 -5.49 -7.00 13.74
C ASP A 112 -4.15 -6.45 14.23
N MET A 113 -4.01 -6.39 15.56
CA MET A 113 -2.82 -5.85 16.24
C MET A 113 -1.78 -6.93 16.58
N ASP A 114 -2.09 -8.21 16.35
CA ASP A 114 -1.23 -9.35 16.68
C ASP A 114 -0.39 -9.81 15.47
N LEU A 115 -0.48 -9.10 14.34
CA LEU A 115 0.33 -9.36 13.16
C LEU A 115 1.83 -9.20 13.43
N ARG A 116 2.63 -9.95 12.68
CA ARG A 116 4.08 -10.02 12.90
C ARG A 116 4.77 -8.73 12.47
N GLU A 117 4.32 -8.12 11.38
CA GLU A 117 4.89 -6.88 10.89
C GLU A 117 4.40 -5.69 11.72
N VAL A 118 5.33 -4.87 12.18
CA VAL A 118 5.02 -3.70 13.00
C VAL A 118 4.90 -2.47 12.10
N PRO A 119 3.85 -1.63 12.24
CA PRO A 119 3.75 -0.37 11.51
C PRO A 119 5.02 0.49 11.65
N ALA A 120 5.67 0.75 10.52
CA ALA A 120 6.99 1.41 10.46
C ALA A 120 7.00 2.65 9.55
N LEU A 121 5.83 3.14 9.16
CA LEU A 121 5.65 4.33 8.32
C LEU A 121 4.67 5.30 8.97
N VAL A 122 5.09 6.55 9.10
CA VAL A 122 4.22 7.67 9.46
C VAL A 122 4.36 8.80 8.45
N TYR A 123 3.28 9.54 8.23
CA TYR A 123 3.29 10.77 7.45
C TYR A 123 3.40 11.95 8.42
N VAL A 124 4.49 12.71 8.27
CA VAL A 124 4.77 13.89 9.10
C VAL A 124 4.51 15.15 8.28
N SER A 125 3.79 16.08 8.87
CA SER A 125 3.47 17.40 8.34
C SER A 125 3.50 18.41 9.50
N GLU A 126 3.02 19.62 9.26
CA GLU A 126 2.88 20.68 10.26
C GLU A 126 1.56 21.42 10.06
N ILE A 127 1.08 22.10 11.11
CA ILE A 127 -0.09 22.98 11.00
C ILE A 127 0.24 24.13 10.04
N ALA A 128 -0.52 24.22 8.96
CA ALA A 128 -0.40 25.29 7.98
C ALA A 128 -1.29 26.49 8.33
N GLN A 129 -2.49 26.22 8.84
CA GLN A 129 -3.51 27.24 9.10
C GLN A 129 -4.27 26.94 10.39
N LEU A 130 -4.60 28.01 11.11
CA LEU A 130 -5.50 28.02 12.25
C LEU A 130 -6.67 28.99 11.96
N GLY A 131 -7.78 28.85 12.68
CA GLY A 131 -8.97 29.68 12.51
C GLY A 131 -10.15 28.91 11.92
N THR A 132 -10.84 29.49 10.93
CA THR A 132 -12.08 28.91 10.35
C THR A 132 -11.83 27.65 9.52
N ALA A 133 -10.60 27.43 9.05
CA ALA A 133 -10.21 26.27 8.28
C ALA A 133 -8.87 25.67 8.77
N PRO A 134 -8.84 25.07 9.98
CA PRO A 134 -7.64 24.41 10.48
C PRO A 134 -7.17 23.35 9.48
N SER A 135 -5.88 23.37 9.14
CA SER A 135 -5.33 22.45 8.15
C SER A 135 -3.84 22.18 8.34
N VAL A 136 -3.39 21.05 7.82
CA VAL A 136 -1.97 20.67 7.71
C VAL A 136 -1.51 20.74 6.27
N PHE A 137 -0.21 20.89 6.02
CA PHE A 137 0.33 20.78 4.66
C PHE A 137 0.08 19.39 4.07
N GLY A 138 -0.30 19.38 2.79
CA GLY A 138 -0.46 18.17 2.00
C GLY A 138 0.78 17.84 1.17
N GLY A 139 0.58 17.13 0.07
CA GLY A 139 1.61 16.60 -0.82
C GLY A 139 1.79 15.09 -0.72
N GLY A 140 1.33 14.48 0.38
CA GLY A 140 1.37 13.04 0.61
C GLY A 140 0.00 12.34 0.67
N PHE A 141 -1.10 13.06 0.43
CA PHE A 141 -2.42 12.48 0.61
C PHE A 141 -2.83 11.63 -0.59
N TYR A 142 -2.79 10.31 -0.40
CA TYR A 142 -3.28 9.35 -1.38
C TYR A 142 -4.80 9.17 -1.26
N HIS A 143 -5.54 9.30 -2.37
CA HIS A 143 -7.02 9.26 -2.36
C HIS A 143 -7.58 7.95 -1.78
N ARG A 144 -6.94 6.81 -2.10
CA ARG A 144 -7.29 5.48 -1.56
C ARG A 144 -6.57 5.16 -0.24
N GLY A 145 -6.02 6.19 0.42
CA GLY A 145 -5.19 6.04 1.61
C GLY A 145 -5.94 5.97 2.94
N HIS A 146 -7.23 6.34 2.92
CA HIS A 146 -8.10 6.33 4.10
C HIS A 146 -7.54 7.10 5.32
N ALA A 147 -6.83 8.21 5.09
CA ALA A 147 -6.38 9.09 6.17
C ALA A 147 -7.58 9.69 6.90
N ARG A 148 -7.68 9.42 8.21
CA ARG A 148 -8.83 9.83 9.05
C ARG A 148 -8.43 10.66 10.26
N HIS A 149 -7.29 10.36 10.87
CA HIS A 149 -6.88 10.99 12.11
C HIS A 149 -5.49 11.60 11.97
N VAL A 150 -5.28 12.67 12.71
CA VAL A 150 -3.99 13.33 12.88
C VAL A 150 -3.76 13.56 14.37
N ILE A 151 -2.52 13.35 14.80
CA ILE A 151 -2.03 13.72 16.12
C ILE A 151 -1.10 14.91 15.96
N VAL A 152 -1.42 16.02 16.62
CA VAL A 152 -0.57 17.22 16.65
C VAL A 152 0.17 17.26 17.98
N ALA A 153 1.48 17.47 17.94
CA ALA A 153 2.28 17.77 19.12
C ALA A 153 2.26 19.28 19.37
N THR A 154 1.65 19.70 20.48
CA THR A 154 1.59 21.10 20.91
C THR A 154 2.40 21.33 22.19
N PRO A 155 2.65 22.59 22.61
CA PRO A 155 3.35 22.89 23.86
C PRO A 155 2.71 22.29 25.11
N ARG A 156 1.40 22.00 25.09
CA ARG A 156 0.66 21.35 26.18
C ARG A 156 0.38 19.88 25.93
N GLY A 157 1.15 19.25 25.05
CA GLY A 157 1.11 17.81 24.77
C GLY A 157 0.39 17.47 23.47
N ARG A 158 0.09 16.19 23.30
CA ARG A 158 -0.50 15.65 22.06
C ARG A 158 -1.99 15.94 21.99
N ARG A 159 -2.48 16.25 20.80
CA ARG A 159 -3.90 16.56 20.52
C ARG A 159 -4.37 15.83 19.28
N ARG A 160 -5.61 15.35 19.31
CA ARG A 160 -6.18 14.57 18.21
C ARG A 160 -7.15 15.41 17.39
N ALA A 161 -7.09 15.24 16.09
CA ALA A 161 -8.02 15.83 15.14
C ALA A 161 -8.49 14.78 14.11
N VAL A 162 -9.65 15.05 13.50
CA VAL A 162 -10.24 14.25 12.43
C VAL A 162 -10.03 14.98 11.12
N LEU A 163 -9.37 14.33 10.16
CA LEU A 163 -9.12 14.87 8.84
C LEU A 163 -10.39 14.83 7.99
N HIS A 164 -10.60 15.90 7.22
CA HIS A 164 -11.69 15.97 6.26
C HIS A 164 -11.33 15.23 4.98
N LYS A 165 -12.31 14.53 4.40
CA LYS A 165 -12.15 14.01 3.04
C LYS A 165 -12.00 15.18 2.06
N ALA A 166 -11.25 14.97 1.00
CA ALA A 166 -11.12 15.92 -0.10
C ALA A 166 -11.30 15.16 -1.43
N PRO A 167 -11.85 15.83 -2.45
CA PRO A 167 -11.98 15.23 -3.77
C PRO A 167 -10.63 14.81 -4.36
N ALA A 168 -10.60 13.72 -5.11
CA ALA A 168 -9.39 13.26 -5.82
C ALA A 168 -8.89 14.27 -6.85
N ALA A 169 -9.80 15.08 -7.42
CA ALA A 169 -9.47 16.08 -8.44
C ALA A 169 -8.81 17.34 -7.87
N SER A 170 -8.80 17.53 -6.55
CA SER A 170 -8.22 18.71 -5.91
C SER A 170 -6.74 18.47 -5.61
N ILE A 171 -5.89 19.40 -6.01
CA ILE A 171 -4.46 19.39 -5.63
C ILE A 171 -4.36 19.48 -4.10
N ASP A 172 -3.57 18.59 -3.52
CA ASP A 172 -3.44 18.45 -2.07
C ASP A 172 -2.42 19.44 -1.48
N TYR A 173 -2.68 20.74 -1.61
CA TYR A 173 -1.87 21.76 -0.91
C TYR A 173 -2.02 21.66 0.61
N TYR A 174 -3.25 21.46 1.06
CA TYR A 174 -3.61 21.38 2.47
C TYR A 174 -4.65 20.30 2.72
N ARG A 175 -4.72 19.82 3.95
CA ARG A 175 -5.79 18.93 4.42
C ARG A 175 -6.44 19.52 5.64
N ARG A 176 -7.73 19.83 5.52
CA ARG A 176 -8.53 20.35 6.63
C ARG A 176 -8.77 19.28 7.69
N PHE A 177 -8.93 19.73 8.92
CA PHE A 177 -9.31 18.87 10.03
C PHE A 177 -10.23 19.61 11.02
N THR A 178 -10.90 18.83 11.87
CA THR A 178 -11.60 19.32 13.05
C THR A 178 -10.98 18.69 14.30
N TRP A 179 -10.77 19.47 15.34
CA TRP A 179 -10.28 18.95 16.62
C TRP A 179 -11.33 18.03 17.26
N VAL A 180 -10.86 16.97 17.93
CA VAL A 180 -11.75 16.05 18.66
C VAL A 180 -12.25 16.69 19.96
N ASP A 181 -11.40 17.47 20.61
CA ASP A 181 -11.70 18.30 21.78
C ASP A 181 -11.53 19.78 21.40
N ASP A 182 -11.80 20.74 22.30
CA ASP A 182 -11.56 22.16 22.02
C ASP A 182 -10.14 22.36 21.48
N GLY A 183 -10.03 22.90 20.27
CA GLY A 183 -8.79 23.06 19.50
C GLY A 183 -7.72 23.79 20.29
N PRO A 184 -6.84 23.10 21.01
CA PRO A 184 -6.24 23.69 22.20
C PRO A 184 -4.84 24.17 21.86
N GLU A 185 -4.57 25.45 22.05
CA GLU A 185 -3.25 26.10 22.04
C GLU A 185 -2.25 25.65 20.96
N ALA A 186 -2.77 25.12 19.86
CA ALA A 186 -1.95 24.71 18.75
C ALA A 186 -1.42 25.96 18.05
N THR A 187 -0.19 25.90 17.56
CA THR A 187 0.42 26.99 16.81
C THR A 187 0.70 26.56 15.37
N ILE A 188 0.72 27.54 14.45
CA ILE A 188 1.18 27.28 13.08
C ILE A 188 2.63 26.78 13.17
N GLY A 189 2.94 25.69 12.47
CA GLY A 189 4.22 25.00 12.56
C GLY A 189 4.27 23.84 13.56
N ASP A 190 3.24 23.64 14.39
CA ASP A 190 3.18 22.46 15.27
C ASP A 190 3.22 21.17 14.43
N THR A 191 4.03 20.19 14.86
CA THR A 191 4.21 18.93 14.13
C THR A 191 2.94 18.09 14.17
N ALA A 192 2.50 17.64 13.00
CA ALA A 192 1.35 16.80 12.78
C ALA A 192 1.78 15.42 12.25
N VAL A 193 1.32 14.35 12.90
CA VAL A 193 1.67 12.97 12.56
C VAL A 193 0.40 12.18 12.22
N MET A 194 0.46 11.42 11.13
CA MET A 194 -0.61 10.59 10.62
C MET A 194 -0.08 9.19 10.29
N ALA A 195 -0.96 8.20 10.36
CA ALA A 195 -0.74 6.88 9.77
C ALA A 195 -1.83 6.66 8.71
N LEU A 196 -1.42 6.34 7.49
CA LEU A 196 -2.32 6.10 6.38
C LEU A 196 -1.70 5.10 5.39
N ARG A 197 -2.56 4.43 4.62
CA ARG A 197 -2.10 3.70 3.44
C ARG A 197 -1.67 4.72 2.39
N THR A 198 -0.54 4.50 1.73
CA THR A 198 -0.05 5.41 0.69
C THR A 198 0.66 4.66 -0.43
N GLN A 199 0.71 5.27 -1.61
CA GLN A 199 1.61 4.91 -2.69
C GLN A 199 2.54 6.10 -2.91
N ILE A 200 3.66 6.14 -2.19
CA ILE A 200 4.51 7.36 -2.11
C ILE A 200 4.96 7.82 -3.50
N PHE A 201 5.24 6.89 -4.42
CA PHE A 201 5.71 7.20 -5.77
C PHE A 201 4.72 7.99 -6.64
N VAL A 202 3.43 8.09 -6.25
CA VAL A 202 2.43 8.97 -6.91
C VAL A 202 2.17 10.26 -6.15
N THR A 203 3.00 10.56 -5.14
CA THR A 203 2.91 11.75 -4.29
C THR A 203 4.15 12.63 -4.48
N ARG A 204 4.24 13.73 -3.72
CA ARG A 204 5.42 14.60 -3.66
C ARG A 204 6.08 14.62 -2.29
N SER A 205 5.76 13.65 -1.43
CA SER A 205 6.37 13.52 -0.11
C SER A 205 7.85 13.18 -0.19
N ARG A 206 8.64 13.77 0.69
CA ARG A 206 9.99 13.27 0.98
C ARG A 206 9.90 12.03 1.86
N VAL A 207 10.86 11.12 1.71
CA VAL A 207 11.00 9.91 2.53
C VAL A 207 12.23 10.06 3.41
N ALA A 208 12.01 10.25 4.70
CA ALA A 208 13.08 10.25 5.71
C ALA A 208 13.25 8.83 6.26
N VAL A 209 14.44 8.25 6.12
CA VAL A 209 14.78 6.94 6.67
C VAL A 209 15.42 7.15 8.04
N VAL A 210 14.82 6.57 9.08
CA VAL A 210 15.27 6.74 10.47
C VAL A 210 15.59 5.39 11.09
N SER A 211 16.86 5.15 11.40
CA SER A 211 17.32 3.97 12.12
C SER A 211 17.31 4.18 13.63
N GLY A 212 17.54 3.11 14.40
CA GLY A 212 17.77 3.18 15.85
C GLY A 212 16.55 3.49 16.72
N VAL A 213 15.36 3.67 16.12
CA VAL A 213 14.09 3.92 16.84
C VAL A 213 13.82 2.87 17.90
N GLY A 214 13.93 1.57 17.54
CA GLY A 214 13.70 0.46 18.49
C GLY A 214 14.72 0.36 19.63
N THR A 215 15.86 1.03 19.51
CA THR A 215 16.91 1.09 20.55
C THR A 215 16.92 2.41 21.33
N GLY A 216 15.95 3.30 21.08
CA GLY A 216 15.89 4.63 21.70
C GLY A 216 16.99 5.58 21.24
N ARG A 217 17.65 5.31 20.11
CA ARG A 217 18.72 6.13 19.54
C ARG A 217 18.39 6.49 18.08
N PRO A 218 17.34 7.30 17.84
CA PRO A 218 16.90 7.60 16.49
C PRO A 218 17.98 8.38 15.74
N GLN A 219 18.25 7.97 14.50
CA GLN A 219 19.20 8.63 13.61
C GLN A 219 18.59 8.76 12.22
N LEU A 220 18.68 9.96 11.63
CA LEU A 220 18.29 10.20 10.24
C LEU A 220 19.41 9.72 9.32
N ASP A 221 19.15 8.67 8.55
CA ASP A 221 20.15 8.08 7.64
C ASP A 221 20.15 8.78 6.27
N GLY A 222 19.00 9.32 5.87
CA GLY A 222 18.88 10.09 4.64
C GLY A 222 17.45 10.50 4.33
N ILE A 223 17.34 11.46 3.41
CA ILE A 223 16.06 11.92 2.88
C ILE A 223 16.05 11.67 1.38
N TYR A 224 14.95 11.12 0.88
CA TYR A 224 14.76 10.75 -0.52
C TYR A 224 13.53 11.45 -1.11
N ASP A 225 13.52 11.59 -2.44
CA ASP A 225 12.35 11.97 -3.20
C ASP A 225 11.39 10.76 -3.39
N PRO A 226 10.15 10.98 -3.89
CA PRO A 226 9.17 9.91 -4.07
C PRO A 226 9.58 8.79 -5.02
N VAL A 227 10.61 8.99 -5.86
CA VAL A 227 11.08 8.03 -6.86
C VAL A 227 12.46 7.46 -6.50
N GLY A 228 12.90 7.65 -5.26
CA GLY A 228 14.05 6.97 -4.67
C GLY A 228 15.38 7.69 -4.81
N ARG A 229 15.42 8.96 -5.25
CA ARG A 229 16.68 9.72 -5.30
C ARG A 229 16.98 10.37 -3.95
N ARG A 230 18.21 10.26 -3.47
CA ARG A 230 18.66 10.95 -2.25
C ARG A 230 18.70 12.46 -2.48
N VAL A 231 18.15 13.23 -1.55
CA VAL A 231 18.08 14.70 -1.60
C VAL A 231 18.70 15.39 -0.38
N ALA A 232 18.93 14.67 0.71
CA ALA A 232 19.74 15.10 1.85
C ALA A 232 20.36 13.89 2.59
#